data_AF-A0A0F8XFB3-F1
#
_entry.id   AF-A0A0F8XFB3-F1
#
_cell.length_a   1.000
_cell.length_b   1.000
_cell.length_c   1.000
_cell.angle_alpha   90.00
_cell.angle_beta   90.00
_cell.angle_gamma   90.00
#
_symmetry.space_group_name_H-M   'P 1'
#
loop_
_entity.id
_entity.type
_entity.pdbx_description
1 polymer ?
#
loop_
_entity_poly.entity_id
_entity_poly.type
_entity_poly.pdbx_seq_one_letter_code
_entity_poly.pdbx_strand_id
1 'polypeptide(L)'
;MKRKIWVTSDLYLGQKNRQAMAKRLLKVWSHVVRADDLVLLLGNVSSDKVGYWFNVISGLPGRKRLMLGSEDRYRTTWYKKWNFEDVVPFHRALLLDAPHGQIMFARFSP
;
A
#
# COMPACT_ATOMS: atom_id res chain seq x y z
N MET A 1 -6.65 -18.39 -13.86
CA MET A 1 -5.84 -18.37 -12.61
C MET A 1 -6.57 -17.56 -11.55
N LYS A 2 -6.51 -17.92 -10.26
CA LYS A 2 -7.18 -17.17 -9.20
C LYS A 2 -6.43 -15.85 -8.91
N ARG A 3 -7.16 -14.74 -8.84
CA ARG A 3 -6.64 -13.43 -8.39
C ARG A 3 -6.19 -13.53 -6.93
N LYS A 4 -5.06 -12.91 -6.60
CA LYS A 4 -4.52 -12.90 -5.25
C LYS A 4 -4.69 -11.53 -4.59
N ILE A 5 -4.74 -11.55 -3.26
CA ILE A 5 -4.65 -10.35 -2.43
C ILE A 5 -3.28 -10.39 -1.75
N TRP A 6 -2.48 -9.36 -1.97
CA TRP A 6 -1.18 -9.14 -1.34
C TRP A 6 -1.34 -8.05 -0.29
N VAL A 7 -0.70 -8.22 0.87
CA VAL A 7 -0.79 -7.26 1.97
C VAL A 7 0.61 -6.89 2.43
N THR A 8 0.88 -5.60 2.60
CA THR A 8 2.12 -5.09 3.18
C THR A 8 1.85 -3.82 3.99
N SER A 9 2.78 -3.42 4.85
CA SER A 9 2.67 -2.28 5.74
C SER A 9 4.06 -1.78 6.11
N ASP A 10 4.15 -0.57 6.67
CA ASP A 10 5.34 -0.09 7.36
C ASP A 10 6.61 -0.20 6.50
N LEU A 11 6.49 0.21 5.24
CA LEU A 11 7.61 0.18 4.29
C LEU A 11 8.68 1.22 4.65
N TYR A 12 8.27 2.38 5.21
CA TYR A 12 9.14 3.49 5.60
C TYR A 12 10.25 3.77 4.56
N LEU A 13 9.86 3.84 3.29
CA LEU A 13 10.78 4.11 2.19
C LEU A 13 11.46 5.47 2.42
N GLY A 14 12.79 5.47 2.27
CA GLY A 14 13.62 6.64 2.63
C GLY A 14 14.35 6.53 3.97
N GLN A 15 13.89 5.66 4.88
CA GLN A 15 14.56 5.49 6.16
C GLN A 15 15.82 4.63 6.00
N LYS A 16 16.99 5.18 6.34
CA LYS A 16 18.31 4.54 6.08
C LYS A 16 18.41 3.10 6.56
N ASN A 17 17.92 2.81 7.77
CA ASN A 17 17.97 1.48 8.38
C ASN A 17 16.94 0.47 7.82
N ARG A 18 15.94 0.92 7.06
CA ARG A 18 14.90 0.06 6.46
C ARG A 18 14.98 -0.04 4.94
N GLN A 19 15.81 0.80 4.31
CA GLN A 19 15.83 0.96 2.86
C GLN A 19 16.20 -0.32 2.10
N ALA A 20 17.14 -1.12 2.59
CA ALA A 20 17.54 -2.37 1.94
C ALA A 20 16.38 -3.38 1.92
N MET A 21 15.69 -3.54 3.04
CA MET A 21 14.52 -4.42 3.16
C MET A 21 13.37 -3.94 2.28
N ALA A 22 13.05 -2.64 2.32
CA ALA A 22 11.99 -2.06 1.52
C ALA A 22 12.26 -2.23 0.01
N LYS A 23 13.50 -1.97 -0.46
CA LYS A 23 13.90 -2.21 -1.85
C LYS A 23 13.79 -3.69 -2.26
N ARG A 24 14.16 -4.61 -1.37
CA ARG A 24 13.98 -6.05 -1.62
C ARG A 24 12.49 -6.41 -1.76
N LEU A 25 11.63 -5.83 -0.92
CA LEU A 25 10.18 -6.03 -1.02
C LEU A 25 9.63 -5.52 -2.34
N LEU A 26 10.01 -4.31 -2.78
CA LEU A 26 9.59 -3.77 -4.07
C LEU A 26 10.06 -4.63 -5.25
N LYS A 27 11.28 -5.18 -5.17
CA LYS A 27 11.79 -6.14 -6.15
C LYS A 27 10.95 -7.42 -6.15
N VAL A 28 10.63 -7.99 -4.99
CA VAL A 28 9.76 -9.18 -4.94
C VAL A 28 8.38 -8.88 -5.52
N TRP A 29 7.77 -7.77 -5.11
CA TRP A 29 6.49 -7.30 -5.65
C TRP A 29 6.52 -7.29 -7.18
N SER A 30 7.51 -6.66 -7.80
CA SER A 30 7.59 -6.54 -9.26
C SER A 30 7.69 -7.89 -10.00
N HIS A 31 8.08 -8.97 -9.33
CA HIS A 31 8.22 -10.31 -9.94
C HIS A 31 7.02 -11.22 -9.66
N VAL A 32 6.36 -11.08 -8.50
CA VAL A 32 5.35 -12.04 -8.05
C VAL A 32 3.92 -11.57 -8.20
N VAL A 33 3.69 -10.25 -8.19
CA VAL A 33 2.36 -9.65 -8.28
C VAL A 33 1.97 -9.48 -9.74
N ARG A 34 0.75 -9.87 -10.09
CA ARG A 34 0.21 -9.72 -11.44
C ARG A 34 -0.64 -8.47 -11.56
N ALA A 35 -0.90 -8.05 -12.80
CA ALA A 35 -1.67 -6.83 -13.08
C ALA A 35 -3.10 -6.87 -12.49
N ASP A 36 -3.73 -8.05 -12.42
CA ASP A 36 -5.09 -8.25 -11.93
C ASP A 36 -5.19 -8.62 -10.44
N ASP A 37 -4.06 -8.80 -9.77
CA ASP A 37 -4.00 -8.98 -8.31
C ASP A 37 -4.34 -7.67 -7.58
N LEU A 38 -4.80 -7.79 -6.34
CA LEU A 38 -4.98 -6.65 -5.43
C LEU A 38 -3.79 -6.55 -4.47
N VAL A 39 -3.25 -5.35 -4.28
CA VAL A 39 -2.22 -5.05 -3.28
C VAL A 39 -2.75 -4.02 -2.30
N LEU A 40 -2.74 -4.40 -1.01
CA LEU A 40 -3.14 -3.56 0.10
C LEU A 40 -1.89 -3.04 0.82
N LEU A 41 -1.77 -1.71 0.90
CA LEU A 41 -0.71 -1.03 1.62
C LEU A 41 -1.32 -0.47 2.90
N LEU A 42 -0.95 -1.02 4.05
CA LEU A 42 -1.50 -0.65 5.36
C LEU A 42 -0.65 0.44 6.03
N GLY A 43 -0.41 1.53 5.30
CA GLY A 43 0.15 2.77 5.82
C GLY A 43 1.66 2.78 6.04
N ASN A 44 2.15 3.96 6.43
CA ASN A 44 3.55 4.26 6.74
C ASN A 44 4.48 3.89 5.57
N VAL A 45 4.10 4.36 4.37
CA VAL A 45 4.74 3.93 3.12
C VAL A 45 6.12 4.56 2.93
N SER A 46 6.25 5.86 3.22
CA SER A 46 7.44 6.65 2.91
C SER A 46 7.73 7.67 4.00
N SER A 47 8.98 7.77 4.44
CA SER A 47 9.43 8.75 5.45
C SER A 47 10.13 9.97 4.85
N ASP A 48 10.71 9.84 3.66
CA ASP A 48 11.30 10.96 2.90
C ASP A 48 10.84 10.92 1.44
N LYS A 49 11.22 11.92 0.64
CA LYS A 49 11.05 11.96 -0.83
C LYS A 49 9.71 11.37 -1.31
N VAL A 50 8.62 11.73 -0.64
CA VAL A 50 7.35 10.99 -0.70
C VAL A 50 6.83 10.88 -2.13
N GLY A 51 6.91 11.95 -2.92
CA GLY A 51 6.53 11.91 -4.33
C GLY A 51 7.33 10.93 -5.18
N TYR A 52 8.65 10.79 -4.94
CA TYR A 52 9.49 9.83 -5.67
C TYR A 52 9.08 8.39 -5.38
N TRP A 53 8.90 8.02 -4.11
CA TRP A 53 8.56 6.66 -3.73
C TRP A 53 7.15 6.26 -4.17
N PHE A 54 6.20 7.20 -4.09
CA PHE A 54 4.85 6.98 -4.61
C PHE A 54 4.84 6.86 -6.14
N ASN A 55 5.70 7.60 -6.85
CA ASN A 55 5.90 7.39 -8.29
C ASN A 55 6.43 5.98 -8.59
N VAL A 56 7.44 5.51 -7.85
CA VAL A 56 7.96 4.13 -7.97
C VAL A 56 6.86 3.10 -7.73
N ILE A 57 6.10 3.23 -6.65
CA ILE A 57 5.01 2.30 -6.33
C ILE A 57 3.94 2.31 -7.42
N SER A 58 3.60 3.48 -7.98
CA SER A 58 2.56 3.59 -9.01
C SER A 58 2.83 2.73 -10.25
N GLY A 59 4.12 2.53 -10.59
CA GLY A 59 4.59 1.69 -11.70
C GLY A 59 4.67 0.19 -11.41
N LEU A 60 4.45 -0.26 -10.17
CA LEU A 60 4.45 -1.69 -9.82
C LEU A 60 3.15 -2.37 -10.27
N PRO A 61 3.18 -3.69 -10.59
CA PRO A 61 1.99 -4.43 -11.00
C PRO A 61 0.95 -4.53 -9.87
N GLY A 62 -0.29 -4.80 -10.26
CA GLY A 62 -1.42 -4.98 -9.36
C GLY A 62 -2.25 -3.72 -9.15
N ARG A 63 -3.52 -3.95 -8.86
CA ARG A 63 -4.50 -2.96 -8.41
C ARG A 63 -4.18 -2.58 -6.98
N LYS A 64 -4.12 -1.30 -6.63
CA LYS A 64 -3.57 -0.85 -5.34
C LYS A 64 -4.63 -0.16 -4.50
N ARG A 65 -4.69 -0.49 -3.22
CA ARG A 65 -5.44 0.27 -2.21
C ARG A 65 -4.51 0.64 -1.07
N LEU A 66 -4.62 1.88 -0.63
CA LEU A 66 -3.83 2.41 0.49
C LEU A 66 -4.74 2.68 1.67
N MET A 67 -4.40 2.14 2.82
CA MET A 67 -4.95 2.56 4.09
C MET A 67 -3.91 3.45 4.76
N LEU A 68 -4.23 4.72 5.00
CA LEU A 68 -3.25 5.69 5.53
C LEU A 68 -2.82 5.29 6.94
N GLY A 69 -1.52 5.38 7.21
CA GLY A 69 -0.90 5.24 8.52
C GLY A 69 -0.67 6.59 9.19
N SER A 70 -0.11 6.56 10.40
CA SER A 70 0.13 7.77 11.20
C SER A 70 1.15 8.74 10.57
N GLU A 71 2.09 8.21 9.78
CA GLU A 71 3.09 9.03 9.08
C GLU A 71 2.64 9.47 7.68
N ASP A 72 1.47 9.05 7.23
CA ASP A 72 0.92 9.42 5.93
C ASP A 72 0.11 10.72 6.02
N ARG A 73 0.81 11.86 5.90
CA ARG A 73 0.28 13.19 6.27
C ARG A 73 -0.46 13.94 5.15
N TYR A 74 -0.51 13.43 3.92
CA TYR A 74 -1.16 14.14 2.82
C TYR A 74 -2.68 13.90 2.79
N ARG A 75 -3.42 14.76 2.08
CA ARG A 75 -4.84 14.52 1.81
C ARG A 75 -5.02 13.28 0.93
N THR A 76 -6.13 12.57 1.08
CA THR A 76 -6.46 11.38 0.26
C THR A 76 -6.35 11.63 -1.25
N THR A 77 -6.73 12.82 -1.72
CA THR A 77 -6.61 13.23 -3.13
C THR A 77 -5.17 13.26 -3.64
N TRP A 78 -4.20 13.58 -2.78
CA TRP A 78 -2.78 13.52 -3.15
C TRP A 78 -2.33 12.10 -3.43
N TYR A 79 -2.82 11.12 -2.66
CA TYR A 79 -2.48 9.71 -2.84
C TYR A 79 -3.14 9.10 -4.08
N LYS A 80 -4.39 9.47 -4.36
CA LYS A 80 -5.15 8.95 -5.53
C LYS A 80 -4.47 9.24 -6.88
N LYS A 81 -3.63 10.26 -6.98
CA LYS A 81 -2.88 10.55 -8.22
C LYS A 81 -1.82 9.48 -8.57
N TRP A 82 -1.47 8.60 -7.63
CA TRP A 82 -0.41 7.59 -7.78
C TRP A 82 -0.94 6.20 -8.11
N ASN A 83 -2.01 6.11 -8.89
CA ASN A 83 -2.60 4.84 -9.35
C ASN A 83 -3.10 3.93 -8.21
N PHE A 84 -3.62 4.53 -7.14
CA PHE A 84 -4.40 3.84 -6.10
C PHE A 84 -5.88 3.91 -6.48
N GLU A 85 -6.51 2.75 -6.58
CA GLU A 85 -7.97 2.65 -6.83
C GLU A 85 -8.76 3.23 -5.67
N ASP A 86 -8.25 3.02 -4.45
CA ASP A 86 -8.87 3.54 -3.25
C ASP A 86 -7.83 3.95 -2.20
N VAL A 87 -8.20 4.95 -1.41
CA VAL A 87 -7.39 5.49 -0.31
C VAL A 87 -8.28 5.66 0.91
N VAL A 88 -8.08 4.79 1.89
CA VAL A 88 -8.84 4.76 3.14
C VAL A 88 -8.14 5.66 4.17
N PRO A 89 -8.81 6.71 4.69
CA PRO A 89 -8.24 7.58 5.70
C PRO A 89 -7.81 6.85 6.98
N PHE A 90 -6.88 7.45 7.72
CA PHE A 90 -6.55 7.02 9.07
C PHE A 90 -7.83 7.03 9.95
N HIS A 91 -7.99 6.03 10.84
CA HIS A 91 -9.19 5.76 11.65
C HIS A 91 -10.45 5.28 10.91
N ARG A 92 -10.37 4.88 9.64
CA ARG A 92 -11.46 4.19 8.93
C ARG A 92 -11.14 2.70 8.76
N ALA A 93 -12.15 1.87 8.55
CA ALA A 93 -11.98 0.46 8.22
C ALA A 93 -12.16 0.25 6.71
N LEU A 94 -11.40 -0.71 6.16
CA LEU A 94 -11.56 -1.24 4.81
C LEU A 94 -12.20 -2.62 4.90
N LEU A 95 -13.34 -2.82 4.23
CA LEU A 95 -13.96 -4.13 4.07
C LEU A 95 -13.72 -4.63 2.64
N LEU A 96 -13.24 -5.85 2.50
CA LEU A 96 -13.03 -6.50 1.21
C LEU A 96 -13.90 -7.74 1.09
N ASP A 97 -14.69 -7.79 0.03
CA ASP A 97 -15.41 -9.00 -0.35
C ASP A 97 -14.44 -9.99 -0.99
N ALA A 98 -14.34 -11.17 -0.39
CA ALA A 98 -13.57 -12.29 -0.92
C ALA A 98 -14.52 -13.48 -1.20
N PRO A 99 -14.12 -14.44 -2.05
CA PRO A 99 -14.99 -15.57 -2.43
C PRO A 99 -15.49 -16.44 -1.27
N HIS A 100 -14.85 -16.36 -0.10
CA HIS A 100 -15.16 -17.17 1.08
C HIS A 100 -15.60 -16.34 2.29
N GLY A 101 -15.93 -15.05 2.09
CA GLY A 101 -16.35 -14.15 3.16
C GLY A 101 -15.74 -12.76 3.02
N GLN A 102 -15.89 -11.95 4.06
CA GLN A 102 -15.37 -10.59 4.08
C GLN A 102 -14.11 -10.48 4.92
N ILE A 103 -13.15 -9.68 4.47
CA ILE A 103 -11.91 -9.38 5.19
C ILE A 103 -11.95 -7.91 5.61
N MET A 104 -11.87 -7.64 6.91
CA MET A 104 -11.81 -6.29 7.45
C MET A 104 -10.38 -5.92 7.84
N PHE A 105 -9.90 -4.79 7.33
CA PHE A 105 -8.68 -4.14 7.80
C PHE A 105 -9.09 -2.88 8.55
N ALA A 106 -8.76 -2.83 9.83
CA ALA A 106 -9.03 -1.68 10.67
C ALA A 106 -7.76 -1.32 11.44
N ARG A 107 -7.52 -0.03 11.59
CA ARG A 107 -6.45 0.50 12.43
C ARG A 107 -7.08 1.40 13.47
N PHE A 108 -7.02 0.95 14.71
CA PHE A 108 -7.39 1.72 15.87
C PHE A 108 -6.10 2.15 16.54
N SER A 109 -5.88 3.45 16.68
CA SER A 109 -4.90 3.95 17.64
C SER A 109 -5.68 4.45 18.86
N PRO A 110 -5.27 4.10 20.09
CA PRO A 110 -5.83 4.69 21.29
C PRO A 110 -5.59 6.21 21.35
#